data_AF-A0A1V9X557-F1
#
_entry.id   AF-A0A1V9X557-F1
#
_cell.length_a   1.000
_cell.length_b   1.000
_cell.length_c   1.000
_cell.angle_alpha   90.00
_cell.angle_beta   90.00
_cell.angle_gamma   90.00
#
_symmetry.space_group_name_H-M   'P 1'
#
loop_
_entity.id
_entity.type
_entity.pdbx_description
1 polymer ?
#
loop_
_entity_poly.entity_id
_entity_poly.type
_entity_poly.pdbx_seq_one_letter_code
_entity_poly.pdbx_strand_id
1 'polypeptide(L)'
;VMVKVYARVLCSDIEYKTLCIDGTTSAQQVIMILLQKFKMKHRDPNLYYLTMEVWMRSTGIPIRTIMVLDDEARPAELQACHPKGESKFLLQTRRGGLIKVYDSCLMAG
;
A
#
# COMPACT_ATOMS: atom_id res chain seq x y z
N VAL A 1 3.99 -5.33 -15.39
CA VAL A 1 2.51 -5.29 -15.42
C VAL A 1 2.01 -3.98 -14.82
N MET A 2 0.83 -3.52 -15.24
CA MET A 2 0.17 -2.35 -14.66
C MET A 2 -0.69 -2.76 -13.47
N VAL A 3 -0.45 -2.15 -12.30
CA VAL A 3 -1.23 -2.37 -11.07
C VAL A 3 -1.81 -1.04 -10.62
N LYS A 4 -3.11 -1.00 -10.31
CA LYS A 4 -3.76 0.17 -9.70
C LYS A 4 -3.67 0.07 -8.18
N VAL A 5 -3.09 1.08 -7.54
CA VAL A 5 -3.02 1.17 -6.08
C VAL A 5 -3.77 2.41 -5.61
N TYR A 6 -4.78 2.21 -4.78
CA TYR A 6 -5.60 3.27 -4.18
C TYR A 6 -4.84 3.83 -2.99
N ALA A 7 -4.42 5.09 -3.07
CA ALA A 7 -3.47 5.71 -2.14
C ALA A 7 -4.01 7.00 -1.52
N ARG A 8 -5.32 7.03 -1.22
CA ARG A 8 -5.99 8.21 -0.60
C ARG A 8 -5.32 8.68 0.70
N VAL A 9 -4.66 7.77 1.43
CA VAL A 9 -3.88 8.09 2.64
C VAL A 9 -2.66 8.98 2.39
N LEU A 10 -2.19 9.11 1.15
CA LEU A 10 -1.12 10.02 0.76
C LEU A 10 -1.66 11.32 0.15
N CYS A 11 -2.76 11.25 -0.61
CA CYS A 11 -3.39 12.39 -1.25
C CYS A 11 -4.88 12.08 -1.50
N SER A 12 -5.78 12.80 -0.84
CA SER A 12 -7.22 12.56 -0.89
C SER A 12 -7.85 12.81 -2.27
N ASP A 13 -7.27 13.71 -3.06
CA ASP A 13 -7.79 14.12 -4.37
C ASP A 13 -7.46 13.12 -5.47
N ILE A 14 -6.53 12.20 -5.23
CA ILE A 14 -6.12 11.17 -6.18
C ILE A 14 -6.73 9.84 -5.74
N GLU A 15 -7.66 9.33 -6.56
CA GLU A 15 -8.35 8.07 -6.24
C GLU A 15 -7.39 6.88 -6.22
N TYR A 16 -6.59 6.74 -7.27
CA TYR A 16 -5.57 5.70 -7.42
C TYR A 16 -4.38 6.17 -8.24
N LYS A 17 -3.25 5.48 -8.07
CA LYS A 17 -2.08 5.60 -8.94
C LYS A 17 -1.85 4.29 -9.66
N THR A 18 -1.69 4.33 -10.98
CA THR A 18 -1.27 3.16 -11.75
C THR A 18 0.25 3.07 -11.77
N LEU A 19 0.78 1.92 -11.37
CA LEU A 19 2.21 1.63 -11.32
C LEU A 19 2.57 0.58 -12.36
N CYS A 20 3.68 0.78 -13.06
CA CYS A 20 4.33 -0.27 -13.84
C CYS A 20 5.35 -0.95 -12.92
N ILE A 21 5.13 -2.23 -12.60
CA ILE A 21 5.98 -3.03 -11.72
C ILE A 21 6.27 -4.39 -12.37
N ASP A 22 7.35 -5.06 -11.97
CA ASP A 22 7.63 -6.44 -12.40
C ASP A 22 6.99 -7.48 -11.46
N GLY A 23 7.12 -8.76 -11.80
CA GLY A 23 6.57 -9.87 -11.00
C GLY A 23 7.22 -10.00 -9.62
N THR A 24 8.48 -9.59 -9.48
CA THR A 24 9.26 -9.70 -8.25
C THR A 24 9.09 -8.52 -7.31
N THR A 25 8.42 -7.44 -7.76
CA THR A 25 8.26 -6.23 -6.98
C THR A 25 7.42 -6.50 -5.74
N SER A 26 8.01 -6.33 -4.56
CA SER A 26 7.34 -6.60 -3.29
C SER A 26 6.36 -5.49 -2.90
N ALA A 27 5.47 -5.79 -1.95
CA ALA A 27 4.53 -4.82 -1.39
C ALA A 27 5.27 -3.62 -0.76
N GLN A 28 6.38 -3.88 -0.06
CA GLN A 28 7.22 -2.81 0.51
C GLN A 28 7.84 -1.92 -0.57
N GLN A 29 8.34 -2.51 -1.66
CA GLN A 29 8.85 -1.74 -2.80
C GLN A 29 7.75 -0.88 -3.45
N VAL A 30 6.53 -1.40 -3.57
CA VAL A 30 5.38 -0.63 -4.06
C VAL A 30 5.10 0.59 -3.17
N ILE A 31 5.16 0.44 -1.84
CA ILE A 31 5.01 1.54 -0.88
C ILE A 31 6.08 2.62 -1.12
N MET A 32 7.35 2.22 -1.24
CA MET A 32 8.45 3.14 -1.51
C MET A 32 8.27 3.90 -2.83
N ILE A 33 7.85 3.21 -3.90
CA ILE A 33 7.56 3.81 -5.20
C ILE A 33 6.43 4.85 -5.09
N LEU A 34 5.38 4.54 -4.32
CA LEU A 34 4.27 5.47 -4.08
C LEU A 34 4.76 6.71 -3.33
N LEU A 35 5.48 6.55 -2.21
CA LEU A 35 6.03 7.68 -1.47
C LEU A 35 6.91 8.56 -2.36
N GLN A 36 7.73 7.97 -3.24
CA GLN A 36 8.48 8.72 -4.24
C GLN A 36 7.58 9.49 -5.21
N LYS A 37 6.59 8.84 -5.82
CA LYS A 37 5.71 9.47 -6.83
C LYS A 37 4.82 10.56 -6.25
N PHE A 38 4.48 10.48 -4.96
CA PHE A 38 3.70 11.49 -4.24
C PHE A 38 4.59 12.53 -3.50
N LYS A 39 5.92 12.52 -3.72
CA LYS A 39 6.88 13.44 -3.08
C LYS A 39 6.90 13.36 -1.54
N MET A 40 6.62 12.19 -0.99
CA MET A 40 6.58 11.87 0.45
C MET A 40 7.78 11.02 0.92
N LYS A 41 8.95 11.12 0.26
CA LYS A 41 10.15 10.32 0.61
C LYS A 41 10.67 10.54 2.03
N HIS A 42 10.27 11.64 2.68
CA HIS A 42 10.63 11.96 4.06
C HIS A 42 9.82 11.17 5.10
N ARG A 43 8.74 10.49 4.69
CA ARG A 43 7.93 9.64 5.59
C ARG A 43 8.52 8.24 5.65
N ASP A 44 8.46 7.65 6.84
CA ASP A 44 8.88 6.27 7.06
C ASP A 44 7.92 5.30 6.32
N PRO A 45 8.41 4.48 5.37
CA PRO A 45 7.59 3.49 4.67
C PRO A 45 6.98 2.44 5.61
N ASN A 46 7.59 2.15 6.76
CA ASN A 46 7.08 1.17 7.72
C ASN A 46 5.79 1.63 8.43
N LEU A 47 5.43 2.91 8.33
CA LEU A 47 4.15 3.42 8.78
C LEU A 47 3.00 3.07 7.81
N TYR A 48 3.30 2.39 6.71
CA TYR A 48 2.33 1.99 5.69
C TYR A 48 2.31 0.48 5.51
N TYR A 49 1.23 -0.02 4.89
CA TYR A 49 1.10 -1.40 4.45
C TYR A 49 0.11 -1.49 3.29
N LEU A 50 0.19 -2.56 2.50
CA LEU A 50 -0.79 -2.83 1.45
C LEU A 50 -1.89 -3.76 1.94
N THR A 51 -3.08 -3.52 1.43
CA THR A 51 -4.18 -4.48 1.50
C THR A 51 -4.65 -4.82 0.09
N MET A 52 -5.18 -6.02 -0.07
CA MET A 52 -5.81 -6.48 -1.29
C MET A 52 -7.26 -6.82 -1.00
N GLU A 53 -8.16 -6.16 -1.72
CA GLU A 53 -9.58 -6.47 -1.73
C GLU A 53 -9.88 -7.37 -2.93
N VAL A 54 -10.54 -8.51 -2.67
CA VAL A 54 -10.95 -9.47 -3.69
C VAL A 54 -12.44 -9.73 -3.62
N TRP A 55 -13.07 -9.79 -4.78
CA TRP A 55 -14.46 -10.18 -4.95
C TRP A 55 -14.55 -11.65 -5.36
N MET A 56 -15.24 -12.48 -4.57
CA MET A 56 -15.46 -13.89 -4.88
C MET A 56 -16.94 -14.14 -5.20
N ARG A 57 -17.20 -14.91 -6.26
CA ARG A 57 -18.56 -15.25 -6.74
C ARG A 57 -18.93 -16.72 -6.52
N SER A 58 -18.43 -17.37 -5.46
CA SER A 58 -18.53 -18.82 -5.29
C SER A 58 -19.92 -19.35 -4.92
N THR A 59 -20.84 -18.51 -4.42
CA THR A 59 -22.13 -18.96 -3.84
C THR A 59 -23.35 -18.15 -4.28
N GLY A 60 -23.24 -17.40 -5.38
CA GLY A 60 -24.33 -16.53 -5.88
C GLY A 60 -24.45 -15.19 -5.13
N ILE A 61 -23.83 -15.04 -3.96
CA ILE A 61 -23.69 -13.78 -3.24
C ILE A 61 -22.24 -13.29 -3.41
N PRO A 62 -22.01 -12.05 -3.89
CA PRO A 62 -20.66 -11.50 -3.99
C PRO A 62 -20.07 -11.26 -2.60
N ILE A 63 -19.01 -11.99 -2.27
CA ILE A 63 -18.27 -11.81 -1.01
C ILE A 63 -17.06 -10.92 -1.28
N ARG A 64 -16.98 -9.80 -0.55
CA ARG A 64 -15.82 -8.92 -0.52
C ARG A 64 -14.91 -9.32 0.64
N THR A 65 -13.69 -9.73 0.33
CA THR A 65 -12.68 -10.05 1.34
C THR A 65 -11.54 -9.04 1.25
N ILE A 66 -11.05 -8.56 2.38
CA ILE A 66 -9.87 -7.68 2.46
C ILE A 66 -8.76 -8.45 3.16
N MET A 67 -7.61 -8.55 2.50
CA MET A 67 -6.41 -9.24 2.98
C MET A 67 -5.32 -8.21 3.24
N VAL A 68 -4.68 -8.26 4.40
CA VAL A 68 -3.44 -7.52 4.67
C VAL A 68 -2.31 -8.28 3.98
N LEU A 69 -1.49 -7.57 3.20
CA LEU A 69 -0.36 -8.17 2.52
C LEU A 69 0.89 -8.06 3.40
N ASP A 70 1.66 -9.14 3.47
CA ASP A 70 3.01 -9.11 4.01
C ASP A 70 3.91 -8.23 3.15
N ASP A 71 4.98 -7.70 3.74
CA ASP A 71 5.91 -6.77 3.09
C ASP A 71 6.60 -7.40 1.85
N GLU A 72 6.78 -8.72 1.88
CA GLU A 72 7.35 -9.55 0.80
C GLU A 72 6.32 -10.06 -0.23
N ALA A 73 5.02 -9.82 0.00
CA ALA A 73 3.99 -10.21 -0.95
C ALA A 73 4.22 -9.53 -2.30
N ARG A 74 3.84 -10.19 -3.41
CA ARG A 74 4.11 -9.71 -4.77
C ARG A 74 2.81 -9.31 -5.47
N PRO A 75 2.44 -8.02 -5.50
CA PRO A 75 1.14 -7.58 -6.01
C PRO A 75 0.90 -7.94 -7.48
N ALA A 76 1.96 -7.97 -8.29
CA ALA A 76 1.88 -8.38 -9.69
C ALA A 76 1.46 -9.85 -9.86
N GLU A 77 2.06 -10.75 -9.07
CA GLU A 77 1.73 -12.17 -9.06
C GLU A 77 0.33 -12.39 -8.49
N LEU A 78 0.01 -11.75 -7.35
CA LEU A 78 -1.32 -11.81 -6.74
C LEU A 78 -2.40 -11.35 -7.72
N GLN A 79 -2.20 -10.24 -8.44
CA GLN A 79 -3.14 -9.76 -9.45
C GLN A 79 -3.34 -10.78 -10.58
N ALA A 80 -2.30 -11.53 -10.96
CA ALA A 80 -2.39 -12.53 -12.03
C ALA A 80 -3.19 -13.77 -11.62
N CYS A 81 -3.31 -14.06 -10.33
CA CYS A 81 -4.12 -15.16 -9.80
C CYS A 81 -5.63 -14.88 -9.79
N HIS A 82 -6.07 -13.65 -10.07
CA HIS A 82 -7.49 -13.27 -10.04
C HIS A 82 -7.99 -12.80 -11.42
N PRO A 83 -9.29 -12.97 -11.70
CA PRO A 83 -9.91 -12.39 -12.89
C PRO A 83 -9.66 -10.87 -12.95
N LYS A 84 -9.48 -10.35 -14.16
CA LYS A 84 -9.22 -8.93 -14.38
C LYS A 84 -10.32 -8.07 -13.76
N GLY A 85 -9.93 -7.17 -12.88
CA GLY A 85 -10.84 -6.22 -12.22
C GLY A 85 -11.40 -6.70 -10.88
N GLU A 86 -11.14 -7.94 -10.47
CA GLU A 86 -11.63 -8.47 -9.19
C GLU A 86 -10.64 -8.28 -8.03
N SER A 87 -9.41 -7.86 -8.31
CA SER A 87 -8.37 -7.52 -7.33
C SER A 87 -8.15 -6.01 -7.24
N LYS A 88 -8.27 -5.43 -6.04
CA LYS A 88 -8.04 -4.01 -5.78
C LYS A 88 -7.00 -3.85 -4.68
N PHE A 89 -5.91 -3.13 -4.96
CA PHE A 89 -4.87 -2.86 -3.97
C PHE A 89 -5.07 -1.49 -3.33
N LEU A 90 -4.97 -1.42 -2.00
CA LEU A 90 -5.09 -0.17 -1.24
C LEU A 90 -3.89 0.02 -0.31
N LEU A 91 -3.32 1.22 -0.33
CA LEU A 91 -2.32 1.65 0.64
C LEU A 91 -3.04 2.12 1.91
N GLN A 92 -2.63 1.56 3.04
CA GLN A 92 -3.14 1.89 4.37
C GLN A 92 -2.00 2.43 5.25
N THR A 93 -2.37 3.17 6.29
CA THR A 93 -1.46 3.62 7.34
C THR A 93 -1.60 2.71 8.55
N ARG A 94 -0.48 2.25 9.10
CA ARG A 94 -0.47 1.59 10.41
C ARG A 94 -0.91 2.62 11.46
N ARG A 95 -1.65 2.17 12.48
CA ARG A 95 -1.88 2.98 13.66
C ARG A 95 -0.53 3.15 14.38
N GLY A 96 0.05 4.34 14.28
CA GLY A 96 1.26 4.69 15.03
C GLY A 96 0.99 4.88 16.51
N GLY A 97 2.05 5.01 17.30
CA GLY A 97 2.02 5.47 18.69
C GLY A 97 2.49 6.92 18.80
N LEU A 98 1.98 7.66 19.79
CA LEU A 98 2.48 9.00 20.10
C LEU A 98 3.89 8.88 20.70
N ILE A 99 4.88 9.46 20.03
CA ILE A 99 6.24 9.59 20.56
C ILE A 99 6.46 11.06 20.93
N LYS A 100 6.74 11.34 22.20
CA LYS A 100 7.21 12.66 22.66
C LYS A 100 8.74 12.61 22.76
N VAL A 101 9.41 13.44 21.96
CA VAL A 101 10.86 13.62 22.03
C VAL A 101 11.12 14.89 22.84
N TYR A 102 11.92 14.76 23.91
CA TYR A 102 12.43 15.89 24.67
C TYR A 102 13.86 16.15 24.21
N ASP A 103 14.08 17.27 23.53
CA ASP A 103 15.35 17.67 22.93
C ASP A 103 16.19 18.55 23.86
N SER A 104 15.85 18.62 25.15
CA SER A 104 16.47 19.51 26.15
C SER A 104 17.99 19.33 26.33
N CYS A 105 18.59 18.32 25.70
CA CYS A 105 20.02 18.02 25.73
C CYS A 105 20.73 18.27 24.38
N LEU A 106 20.02 18.70 23.33
CA LEU A 106 20.57 18.84 21.97
C LEU A 106 21.15 20.23 21.64
N MET A 107 21.25 21.12 22.62
CA MET A 107 21.93 22.43 22.46
C MET A 107 22.94 22.65 23.60
N ALA A 108 24.17 22.25 23.36
CA ALA A 108 25.36 22.90 23.89
C ALA A 108 26.42 22.89 22.77
N GLY A 109 26.53 23.99 22.03
CA GLY A 109 27.48 24.18 20.93
C GLY A 109 27.00 25.20 19.92
#